data_AF-A0A0M0J5U4-F1
#
_entry.id   AF-A0A0M0J5U4-F1
#
_cell.length_a   1.000
_cell.length_b   1.000
_cell.length_c   1.000
_cell.angle_alpha   90.00
_cell.angle_beta   90.00
_cell.angle_gamma   90.00
#
_symmetry.space_group_name_H-M   'P 1'
#
loop_
_entity.id
_entity.type
_entity.pdbx_description
1 polymer ?
#
loop_
_entity_poly.entity_id
_entity_poly.type
_entity_poly.pdbx_seq_one_letter_code
_entity_poly.pdbx_strand_id
1 'polypeptide(L)'
;MAKEVQTATFLACATFLSGFVWQPMCNALADAPFWMAASGVGAACGSAFFVGLRGGRSLLPFPAVEGPTLGNLRDDFTLSAAIGGATGTFVGVVVDFADNPFIGTSIGILATASTASGCFSSSQATILGFSAVQALQNMTFPRKTNWIDGCIVEGTYKTG
;
A
#
# COMPACT_ATOMS: atom_id res chain seq x y z
N MET A 1 -7.87 24.14 -7.57
CA MET A 1 -7.87 22.68 -7.83
C MET A 1 -8.72 22.03 -6.75
N ALA A 2 -9.61 21.10 -7.12
CA ALA A 2 -10.46 20.43 -6.14
C ALA A 2 -9.62 19.61 -5.14
N LYS A 3 -10.10 19.47 -3.90
CA LYS A 3 -9.42 18.73 -2.82
C LYS A 3 -9.07 17.30 -3.25
N GLU A 4 -9.94 16.69 -4.03
CA GLU A 4 -9.84 15.34 -4.57
C GLU A 4 -8.66 15.22 -5.53
N VAL A 5 -8.42 16.22 -6.38
CA VAL A 5 -7.32 16.22 -7.35
C VAL A 5 -5.97 16.40 -6.62
N GLN A 6 -5.92 17.26 -5.60
CA GLN A 6 -4.71 17.42 -4.78
C GLN A 6 -4.41 16.13 -4.00
N THR A 7 -5.43 15.52 -3.40
CA THR A 7 -5.32 14.23 -2.71
C THR A 7 -4.83 13.13 -3.67
N ALA A 8 -5.42 13.02 -4.86
CA ALA A 8 -5.01 12.07 -5.88
C ALA A 8 -3.55 12.28 -6.31
N THR A 9 -3.11 13.54 -6.40
CA THR A 9 -1.73 13.86 -6.75
C THR A 9 -0.76 13.39 -5.66
N PHE A 10 -1.07 13.60 -4.39
CA PHE A 10 -0.25 13.08 -3.29
C PHE A 10 -0.20 11.55 -3.26
N LEU A 11 -1.34 10.89 -3.47
CA LEU A 11 -1.39 9.44 -3.57
C LEU A 11 -0.58 8.95 -4.78
N ALA A 12 -0.60 9.67 -5.90
CA ALA A 12 0.22 9.34 -7.07
C ALA A 12 1.72 9.45 -6.79
N CYS A 13 2.17 10.48 -6.07
CA CYS A 13 3.57 10.58 -5.63
C CYS A 13 3.98 9.39 -4.74
N ALA A 14 3.12 9.04 -3.79
CA ALA A 14 3.34 7.93 -2.87
C ALA A 14 3.39 6.57 -3.58
N THR A 15 2.41 6.28 -4.45
CA THR A 15 2.37 5.04 -5.22
C THR A 15 3.52 4.93 -6.21
N PHE A 16 3.93 6.04 -6.85
CA PHE A 16 5.08 6.05 -7.75
C PHE A 16 6.37 5.59 -7.04
N LEU A 17 6.69 6.16 -5.87
CA LEU A 17 7.88 5.75 -5.11
C LEU A 17 7.77 4.30 -4.61
N SER A 18 6.61 3.90 -4.11
CA SER A 18 6.35 2.53 -3.68
C SER A 18 6.57 1.52 -4.83
N GLY A 19 6.05 1.84 -6.02
CA GLY A 19 6.19 1.00 -7.21
C GLY A 19 7.62 0.96 -7.73
N PHE A 20 8.33 2.08 -7.70
CA PHE A 20 9.74 2.16 -8.09
C PHE A 20 10.63 1.26 -7.23
N VAL A 21 10.35 1.18 -5.92
CA VAL A 21 11.12 0.34 -4.98
C VAL A 21 10.78 -1.15 -5.10
N TRP A 22 9.61 -1.50 -5.61
CA TRP A 22 9.12 -2.88 -5.61
C TRP A 22 10.05 -3.86 -6.36
N GLN A 23 10.34 -3.59 -7.64
CA GLN A 23 11.17 -4.51 -8.44
C GLN A 23 12.61 -4.65 -7.89
N PRO A 24 13.32 -3.56 -7.52
CA PRO A 24 14.62 -3.68 -6.88
C PRO A 24 14.60 -4.53 -5.61
N MET A 25 13.55 -4.41 -4.78
CA MET A 25 13.44 -5.20 -3.55
C MET A 25 13.12 -6.67 -3.82
N CYS A 26 12.28 -6.98 -4.80
CA CYS A 26 12.07 -8.36 -5.25
C CYS A 26 13.39 -8.98 -5.72
N ASN A 27 14.19 -8.24 -6.50
CA ASN A 27 15.50 -8.72 -6.97
C ASN A 27 16.49 -8.92 -5.81
N ALA A 28 16.51 -8.01 -4.83
CA ALA A 28 17.40 -8.11 -3.68
C ALA A 28 17.05 -9.26 -2.72
N LEU A 29 15.79 -9.72 -2.75
CA LEU A 29 15.26 -10.79 -1.90
C LEU A 29 14.93 -12.06 -2.70
N ALA A 30 15.45 -12.19 -3.91
CA ALA A 30 15.12 -13.31 -4.82
C ALA A 30 15.48 -14.69 -4.24
N ASP A 31 16.54 -14.76 -3.44
CA ASP A 31 16.99 -16.01 -2.79
C ASP A 31 16.43 -16.20 -1.37
N ALA A 32 15.58 -15.29 -0.90
CA ALA A 32 14.99 -15.39 0.43
C ALA A 32 13.75 -16.31 0.44
N PRO A 33 13.41 -16.93 1.59
CA PRO A 33 12.13 -17.62 1.74
C PRO A 33 10.95 -16.68 1.46
N PHE A 34 9.86 -17.21 0.91
CA PHE A 34 8.72 -16.42 0.44
C PHE A 34 8.25 -15.37 1.47
N TRP A 35 8.04 -15.79 2.73
CA TRP A 35 7.54 -14.89 3.77
C TRP A 35 8.53 -13.78 4.14
N MET A 36 9.83 -14.04 4.02
CA MET A 36 10.86 -13.03 4.22
C MET A 36 10.87 -12.04 3.05
N ALA A 37 10.79 -12.52 1.82
CA ALA A 37 10.68 -11.67 0.63
C ALA A 37 9.41 -10.81 0.67
N ALA A 38 8.24 -11.41 0.92
CA ALA A 38 6.96 -10.72 1.04
C ALA A 38 6.98 -9.64 2.15
N SER A 39 7.51 -9.97 3.33
CA SER A 39 7.60 -9.01 4.44
C SER A 39 8.60 -7.89 4.14
N GLY A 40 9.75 -8.21 3.55
CA GLY A 40 10.79 -7.25 3.20
C GLY A 40 10.34 -6.28 2.11
N VAL A 41 9.73 -6.79 1.04
CA VAL A 41 9.12 -5.98 -0.02
C VAL A 41 8.01 -5.09 0.56
N GLY A 42 7.09 -5.67 1.35
CA GLY A 42 6.00 -4.92 1.97
C GLY A 42 6.49 -3.79 2.87
N ALA A 43 7.50 -4.03 3.70
CA ALA A 43 8.10 -3.02 4.56
C ALA A 43 8.79 -1.91 3.76
N ALA A 44 9.56 -2.26 2.73
CA ALA A 44 10.26 -1.30 1.88
C ALA A 44 9.29 -0.44 1.06
N CYS A 45 8.32 -1.05 0.39
CA CYS A 45 7.30 -0.36 -0.39
C CYS A 45 6.38 0.50 0.48
N GLY A 46 5.92 -0.01 1.63
CA GLY A 46 5.14 0.80 2.59
C GLY A 46 5.93 2.00 3.09
N SER A 47 7.22 1.84 3.39
CA SER A 47 8.10 2.96 3.78
C SER A 47 8.29 3.98 2.65
N ALA A 48 8.51 3.52 1.42
CA ALA A 48 8.63 4.37 0.25
C ALA A 48 7.33 5.13 -0.06
N PHE A 49 6.17 4.48 0.12
CA PHE A 49 4.86 5.11 0.03
C PHE A 49 4.73 6.24 1.07
N PHE A 50 5.07 5.96 2.34
CA PHE A 50 5.03 6.96 3.42
C PHE A 50 5.91 8.17 3.10
N VAL A 51 7.16 7.93 2.68
CA VAL A 51 8.10 8.98 2.29
C VAL A 51 7.56 9.78 1.10
N GLY A 52 6.97 9.12 0.10
CA GLY A 52 6.38 9.80 -1.06
C GLY A 52 5.17 10.66 -0.70
N LEU A 53 4.31 10.17 0.19
CA LEU A 53 3.15 10.91 0.68
C LEU A 53 3.57 12.15 1.47
N ARG A 54 4.49 11.97 2.43
CA ARG A 54 5.02 13.06 3.27
C ARG A 54 5.85 14.05 2.46
N GLY A 55 6.68 13.56 1.54
CA GLY A 55 7.47 14.36 0.61
C GLY A 55 6.57 15.18 -0.30
N GLY A 56 5.55 14.56 -0.90
CA GLY A 56 4.54 15.25 -1.70
C GLY A 56 3.89 16.39 -0.93
N ARG A 57 3.38 16.13 0.29
CA ARG A 57 2.80 17.15 1.17
C ARG A 57 3.76 18.28 1.54
N SER A 58 5.05 17.99 1.63
CA SER A 58 6.08 18.98 1.96
C SER A 58 6.48 19.85 0.77
N LEU A 59 6.42 19.31 -0.45
CA LEU A 59 7.00 19.92 -1.64
C LEU A 59 5.96 20.57 -2.57
N LEU A 60 4.72 20.10 -2.58
CA LEU A 60 3.69 20.62 -3.49
C LEU A 60 2.77 21.61 -2.76
N PRO A 61 2.62 22.85 -3.26
CA PRO A 61 1.85 23.90 -2.60
C PRO A 61 0.34 23.73 -2.85
N PHE A 62 -0.26 22.72 -2.24
CA PHE A 62 -1.66 22.33 -2.42
C PHE A 62 -2.51 22.76 -1.20
N PRO A 63 -3.16 23.94 -1.23
CA PRO A 63 -3.79 24.52 -0.04
C PRO A 63 -5.12 23.88 0.37
N ALA A 64 -5.71 23.01 -0.46
CA ALA A 64 -6.98 22.35 -0.15
C ALA A 64 -6.79 21.04 0.64
N VAL A 65 -5.55 20.61 0.84
CA VAL A 65 -5.18 19.45 1.66
C VAL A 65 -4.14 19.91 2.66
N GLU A 66 -4.32 19.54 3.93
CA GLU A 66 -3.38 19.87 5.00
C GLU A 66 -1.96 19.39 4.66
N GLY A 67 -0.97 20.25 4.91
CA GLY A 67 0.43 19.90 4.81
C GLY A 67 0.85 18.86 5.86
N PRO A 68 2.13 18.50 5.92
CA PRO A 68 2.61 17.47 6.84
C PRO A 68 2.54 17.93 8.30
N THR A 69 1.66 17.37 9.12
CA THR A 69 1.56 17.67 10.57
C THR A 69 1.78 16.41 11.42
N LEU A 70 1.90 16.59 12.74
CA LEU A 70 1.91 15.46 13.67
C LEU A 70 0.53 14.79 13.76
N GLY A 71 -0.56 15.55 13.52
CA GLY A 71 -1.93 15.04 13.53
C GLY A 71 -2.14 14.02 12.42
N ASN A 72 -1.75 14.36 11.20
CA ASN A 72 -1.90 13.47 10.05
C ASN A 72 -0.76 12.45 9.88
N LEU A 73 0.31 12.52 10.68
CA LEU A 73 1.42 11.56 10.66
C LEU A 73 0.93 10.12 10.89
N ARG A 74 0.00 9.96 11.83
CA ARG A 74 -0.57 8.65 12.16
C ARG A 74 -1.40 8.09 11.02
N ASP A 75 -2.21 8.93 10.40
CA ASP A 75 -3.07 8.53 9.28
C ASP A 75 -2.19 8.13 8.08
N ASP A 76 -1.16 8.91 7.78
CA ASP A 76 -0.18 8.60 6.73
C ASP A 76 0.53 7.26 7.02
N PHE A 77 0.96 7.02 8.25
CA PHE A 77 1.64 5.77 8.65
C PHE A 77 0.72 4.56 8.53
N THR A 78 -0.52 4.65 9.01
CA THR A 78 -1.47 3.53 8.99
C THR A 78 -1.92 3.20 7.57
N LEU A 79 -2.16 4.21 6.72
CA LEU A 79 -2.37 4.00 5.29
C LEU A 79 -1.15 3.31 4.64
N SER A 80 0.05 3.77 4.95
CA SER A 80 1.30 3.21 4.40
C SER A 80 1.51 1.75 4.80
N ALA A 81 1.14 1.38 6.04
CA ALA A 81 1.17 -0.01 6.48
C ALA A 81 0.20 -0.90 5.68
N ALA A 82 -1.00 -0.40 5.36
CA ALA A 82 -1.95 -1.13 4.51
C ALA A 82 -1.40 -1.30 3.07
N ILE A 83 -0.71 -0.29 2.53
CA ILE A 83 0.01 -0.40 1.25
C ILE A 83 1.17 -1.41 1.34
N GLY A 84 1.88 -1.46 2.47
CA GLY A 84 2.87 -2.49 2.74
C GLY A 84 2.29 -3.90 2.70
N GLY A 85 1.10 -4.11 3.29
CA GLY A 85 0.36 -5.37 3.19
C GLY A 85 0.02 -5.74 1.75
N ALA A 86 -0.50 -4.79 0.97
CA ALA A 86 -0.78 -4.95 -0.46
C ALA A 86 0.47 -5.37 -1.25
N THR A 87 1.55 -4.60 -1.14
CA THR A 87 2.78 -4.79 -1.93
C THR A 87 3.57 -6.03 -1.51
N GLY A 88 3.53 -6.40 -0.23
CA GLY A 88 4.09 -7.66 0.25
C GLY A 88 3.31 -8.88 -0.25
N THR A 89 1.97 -8.83 -0.19
CA THR A 89 1.12 -9.91 -0.73
C THR A 89 1.24 -10.00 -2.25
N PHE A 90 1.52 -8.89 -2.93
CA PHE A 90 1.77 -8.87 -4.36
C PHE A 90 2.98 -9.72 -4.77
N VAL A 91 3.96 -10.00 -3.88
CA VAL A 91 5.02 -11.00 -4.13
C VAL A 91 4.43 -12.39 -4.37
N GLY A 92 3.25 -12.69 -3.84
CA GLY A 92 2.51 -13.94 -4.06
C GLY A 92 2.19 -14.25 -5.52
N VAL A 93 2.25 -13.28 -6.43
CA VAL A 93 2.07 -13.53 -7.86
C VAL A 93 3.33 -14.08 -8.54
N VAL A 94 4.50 -13.96 -7.89
CA VAL A 94 5.80 -14.39 -8.40
C VAL A 94 5.94 -15.90 -8.15
N VAL A 95 6.02 -16.68 -9.24
CA VAL A 95 6.11 -18.15 -9.18
C VAL A 95 7.53 -18.66 -8.92
N ASP A 96 8.53 -17.78 -8.94
CA ASP A 96 9.94 -18.17 -8.76
C ASP A 96 10.26 -18.59 -7.31
N PHE A 97 9.42 -18.19 -6.35
CA PHE A 97 9.51 -18.65 -4.96
C PHE A 97 8.90 -20.04 -4.81
N ALA A 98 9.74 -21.07 -4.67
CA ALA A 98 9.29 -22.46 -4.55
C ALA A 98 8.39 -22.73 -3.33
N ASP A 99 8.53 -21.95 -2.25
CA ASP A 99 7.73 -22.02 -1.02
C ASP A 99 6.54 -21.04 -1.01
N ASN A 100 6.19 -20.45 -2.16
CA ASN A 100 5.06 -19.53 -2.28
C ASN A 100 3.71 -20.25 -2.03
N PRO A 101 2.97 -19.87 -0.97
CA PRO A 101 1.71 -20.52 -0.59
C PRO A 101 0.56 -20.23 -1.56
N PHE A 102 0.73 -19.27 -2.47
CA PHE A 102 -0.29 -18.90 -3.46
C PHE A 102 -0.17 -19.67 -4.77
N ILE A 103 0.86 -20.51 -4.94
CA ILE A 103 0.99 -21.40 -6.10
C ILE A 103 -0.24 -22.33 -6.17
N GLY A 104 -0.91 -22.35 -7.33
CA GLY A 104 -2.12 -23.14 -7.55
C GLY A 104 -3.42 -22.48 -7.07
N THR A 105 -3.34 -21.26 -6.53
CA THR A 105 -4.52 -20.43 -6.20
C THR A 105 -4.81 -19.42 -7.31
N SER A 106 -5.92 -18.65 -7.20
CA SER A 106 -6.22 -17.56 -8.15
C SER A 106 -5.29 -16.35 -8.03
N ILE A 107 -4.41 -16.32 -7.04
CA ILE A 107 -3.45 -15.24 -6.79
C ILE A 107 -2.13 -15.48 -7.56
N GLY A 108 -1.68 -16.73 -7.64
CA GLY A 108 -0.46 -17.09 -8.35
C GLY A 108 -0.63 -16.95 -9.86
N ILE A 109 0.27 -16.22 -10.54
CA ILE A 109 0.23 -16.11 -12.00
C ILE A 109 0.84 -17.36 -12.61
N LEU A 110 0.01 -18.20 -13.23
CA LEU A 110 0.49 -19.34 -14.01
C LEU A 110 1.41 -18.86 -15.15
N ALA A 111 2.45 -19.63 -15.48
CA ALA A 111 3.36 -19.30 -16.58
C ALA A 111 2.65 -19.15 -17.95
N THR A 112 1.45 -19.70 -18.09
CA THR A 112 0.60 -19.63 -19.29
C THR A 112 -0.46 -18.53 -19.24
N ALA A 113 -0.50 -17.74 -18.17
CA ALA A 113 -1.51 -16.69 -18.00
C ALA A 113 -1.35 -15.58 -19.06
N SER A 114 -2.48 -15.13 -19.61
CA SER A 114 -2.48 -13.92 -20.43
C SER A 114 -2.20 -12.68 -19.57
N THR A 115 -1.76 -11.59 -20.19
CA THR A 115 -1.55 -10.31 -19.49
C THR A 115 -2.78 -9.86 -18.72
N ALA A 116 -3.98 -10.02 -19.30
CA ALA A 116 -5.23 -9.66 -18.64
C ALA A 116 -5.48 -10.50 -17.37
N SER A 117 -5.27 -11.82 -17.45
CA SER A 117 -5.37 -12.72 -16.29
C SER A 117 -4.32 -12.40 -15.22
N GLY A 118 -3.09 -12.08 -15.65
CA GLY A 118 -2.03 -11.61 -14.77
C GLY A 118 -2.44 -10.36 -14.00
N CYS A 119 -2.93 -9.32 -14.69
CA CYS A 119 -3.43 -8.10 -14.05
C CYS A 119 -4.54 -8.37 -13.02
N PHE A 120 -5.44 -9.30 -13.32
CA PHE A 120 -6.51 -9.68 -12.39
C PHE A 120 -5.95 -10.36 -11.13
N SER A 121 -5.03 -11.32 -11.30
CA SER A 121 -4.37 -12.03 -10.19
C SER A 121 -3.56 -11.06 -9.31
N SER A 122 -2.82 -10.13 -9.94
CA SER A 122 -2.13 -9.02 -9.28
C SER A 122 -3.06 -8.13 -8.46
N SER A 123 -4.23 -7.81 -9.03
CA SER A 123 -5.24 -7.01 -8.34
C SER A 123 -5.80 -7.75 -7.13
N GLN A 124 -6.06 -9.05 -7.26
CA GLN A 124 -6.52 -9.89 -6.14
C GLN A 124 -5.49 -9.95 -5.01
N ALA A 125 -4.21 -10.17 -5.33
CA ALA A 125 -3.12 -10.18 -4.36
C ALA A 125 -3.05 -8.86 -3.57
N THR A 126 -3.11 -7.74 -4.31
CA THR A 126 -3.06 -6.39 -3.75
C THR A 126 -4.26 -6.13 -2.84
N ILE A 127 -5.47 -6.44 -3.29
CA ILE A 127 -6.71 -6.27 -2.51
C ILE A 127 -6.67 -7.13 -1.24
N LEU A 128 -6.24 -8.39 -1.33
CA LEU A 128 -6.15 -9.30 -0.20
C LEU A 128 -5.20 -8.73 0.87
N GLY A 129 -3.97 -8.36 0.45
CA GLY A 129 -2.96 -7.82 1.35
C GLY A 129 -3.39 -6.52 2.02
N PHE A 130 -3.95 -5.60 1.25
CA PHE A 130 -4.50 -4.35 1.79
C PHE A 130 -5.61 -4.62 2.80
N SER A 131 -6.57 -5.47 2.42
CA SER A 131 -7.75 -5.77 3.25
C SER A 131 -7.38 -6.49 4.53
N ALA A 132 -6.38 -7.38 4.50
CA ALA A 132 -5.90 -8.10 5.67
C ALA A 132 -5.29 -7.14 6.70
N VAL A 133 -4.38 -6.26 6.28
CA VAL A 133 -3.78 -5.26 7.17
C VAL A 133 -4.82 -4.25 7.64
N GLN A 134 -5.70 -3.79 6.74
CA GLN A 134 -6.78 -2.86 7.09
C GLN A 134 -7.74 -3.46 8.13
N ALA A 135 -8.12 -4.73 7.96
CA ALA A 135 -8.97 -5.44 8.90
C ALA A 135 -8.29 -5.56 10.28
N LEU A 136 -7.00 -5.91 10.30
CA LEU A 136 -6.23 -5.96 11.54
C LEU A 136 -6.17 -4.59 12.23
N GLN A 137 -5.90 -3.51 11.48
CA GLN A 137 -5.93 -2.15 12.04
C GLN A 137 -7.31 -1.81 12.62
N ASN A 138 -8.39 -2.15 11.92
CA ASN A 138 -9.75 -1.92 12.40
C ASN A 138 -10.09 -2.71 13.67
N MET A 139 -9.50 -3.90 13.85
CA MET A 139 -9.71 -4.73 15.04
C MET A 139 -8.87 -4.27 16.24
N THR A 140 -7.66 -3.76 15.98
CA THR A 140 -6.66 -3.46 17.02
C THR A 140 -6.64 -2.00 17.45
N PHE A 141 -6.95 -1.07 16.56
CA PHE A 141 -6.86 0.36 16.86
C PHE A 141 -8.15 0.87 17.51
N PRO A 142 -8.06 1.76 18.51
CA PRO A 142 -9.23 2.45 19.03
C PRO A 142 -9.97 3.20 17.92
N ARG A 143 -11.29 3.36 18.08
CA ARG A 143 -12.10 4.14 17.14
C ARG A 143 -11.56 5.56 16.96
N LYS A 144 -11.68 6.11 15.75
CA LYS A 144 -11.24 7.46 15.34
C LYS A 144 -9.73 7.62 15.19
N THR A 145 -9.00 6.51 15.19
CA THR A 145 -7.54 6.52 15.20
C THR A 145 -6.90 5.79 14.03
N ASN A 146 -7.72 5.21 13.14
CA ASN A 146 -7.30 4.69 11.86
C ASN A 146 -7.52 5.76 10.76
N TRP A 147 -6.71 5.72 9.69
CA TRP A 147 -6.82 6.68 8.58
C TRP A 147 -8.21 6.66 7.91
N ILE A 148 -8.88 5.49 7.91
CA ILE A 148 -10.22 5.33 7.34
C ILE A 148 -11.34 5.88 8.24
N ASP A 149 -11.07 6.11 9.54
CA ASP A 149 -12.08 6.60 10.48
C ASP A 149 -12.41 8.10 10.29
N GLY A 150 -11.66 8.81 9.44
CA GLY A 150 -11.84 10.23 9.17
C GLY A 150 -13.02 10.59 8.29
N CYS A 151 -13.74 9.61 7.72
CA CYS A 151 -14.81 9.90 6.78
C CYS A 151 -16.04 10.55 7.42
N ILE A 152 -16.33 10.33 8.72
CA ILE A 152 -17.47 10.98 9.40
C ILE A 152 -17.14 11.22 10.88
N VAL A 153 -16.96 12.47 11.28
CA VAL A 153 -17.04 12.90 12.68
C VAL A 153 -18.18 13.90 12.79
N GLU A 154 -19.26 13.54 13.48
CA GLU A 154 -20.38 14.46 13.77
C GLU A 154 -21.04 15.08 12.51
N GLY A 155 -21.11 14.33 11.40
CA GLY A 155 -21.70 14.81 10.16
C GLY A 155 -20.80 15.76 9.35
N THR A 156 -19.56 15.98 9.80
CA THR A 156 -18.52 16.69 9.04
C THR A 156 -17.35 15.76 8.76
N TYR A 157 -16.79 15.86 7.55
CA TYR A 157 -15.54 15.16 7.21
C TYR A 157 -14.44 15.66 8.15
N LYS A 158 -13.51 14.81 8.59
CA LYS A 158 -12.24 15.30 9.13
C LYS A 158 -11.61 16.18 8.04
N THR A 159 -11.77 17.49 8.16
CA THR A 159 -10.87 18.43 7.53
C THR A 159 -9.60 18.32 8.34
N GLY A 160 -8.57 17.68 7.77
CA GLY A 160 -7.21 17.99 8.19
C GLY A 160 -7.01 19.51 8.15
#